data_AF-A0A2J8WBS9-F1
#
_entry.id   AF-A0A2J8WBS9-F1
#
_cell.length_a   1.000
_cell.length_b   1.000
_cell.length_c   1.000
_cell.angle_alpha   90.00
_cell.angle_beta   90.00
_cell.angle_gamma   90.00
#
_symmetry.space_group_name_H-M   'P 1'
#
loop_
_entity.id
_entity.type
_entity.pdbx_description
1 polymer ?
#
loop_
_entity_poly.entity_id
_entity_poly.type
_entity_poly.pdbx_seq_one_letter_code
_entity_poly.pdbx_strand_id
1 'polypeptide(L)'
;ARTLRAFSTAVYPATPVPTSGSLERTSGNERPPKRKALPPRTEKMAVDQDWPSVYPVAAPFKPSVVPLPVRMGYPVKKGVPMAKEGNLELVKIPNFLHLTPVAIKKHCEALKDFCTEWPAALDSDEKCEKHFPIEIDSTDYVSSGPSVRNPRARVVVLREV
;
A
#
# COMPACT_ATOMS: atom_id res chain seq x y z
N ALA A 1 -34.01 11.61 -28.16
CA ALA A 1 -33.60 12.97 -27.75
C ALA A 1 -33.13 12.91 -26.30
N ARG A 2 -31.82 13.07 -26.05
CA ARG A 2 -31.22 12.92 -24.71
C ARG A 2 -30.46 14.22 -24.43
N THR A 3 -31.00 15.00 -23.51
CA THR A 3 -30.55 16.35 -23.14
C THR A 3 -29.20 16.29 -22.44
N LEU A 4 -28.17 16.90 -23.04
CA LEU A 4 -26.85 17.07 -22.44
C LEU A 4 -26.89 18.25 -21.48
N ARG A 5 -26.56 18.03 -20.19
CA ARG A 5 -26.34 19.10 -19.21
C ARG A 5 -25.01 19.79 -19.51
N ALA A 6 -25.07 21.07 -19.88
CA ALA A 6 -23.90 21.93 -20.00
C ALA A 6 -23.45 22.40 -18.60
N PHE A 7 -22.18 22.22 -18.26
CA PHE A 7 -21.56 22.84 -17.10
C PHE A 7 -21.10 24.25 -17.47
N SER A 8 -21.69 25.26 -16.84
CA SER A 8 -21.35 26.67 -17.02
C SER A 8 -20.21 27.06 -16.08
N THR A 9 -19.08 27.49 -16.64
CA THR A 9 -18.00 28.16 -15.92
C THR A 9 -18.30 29.66 -15.87
N ALA A 10 -18.80 30.15 -14.74
CA ALA A 10 -18.91 31.58 -14.49
C ALA A 10 -17.54 32.15 -14.14
N VAL A 11 -17.03 33.05 -14.98
CA VAL A 11 -15.84 33.86 -14.73
C VAL A 11 -16.31 35.16 -14.07
N TYR A 12 -15.92 35.40 -12.82
CA TYR A 12 -16.20 36.67 -12.15
C TYR A 12 -15.31 37.80 -12.74
N PRO A 13 -15.86 38.99 -13.03
CA PRO A 13 -15.06 40.12 -13.47
C PRO A 13 -14.23 40.68 -12.31
N ALA A 14 -12.93 40.84 -12.53
CA ALA A 14 -12.01 41.50 -11.60
C ALA A 14 -12.28 43.01 -11.56
N THR A 15 -12.50 43.54 -10.36
CA THR A 15 -12.57 45.00 -10.12
C THR A 15 -11.17 45.61 -10.19
N PRO A 16 -10.97 46.76 -10.87
CA PRO A 16 -9.67 47.44 -10.91
C PRO A 16 -9.43 48.20 -9.59
N VAL A 17 -8.32 47.88 -8.94
CA VAL A 17 -7.79 48.61 -7.77
C VAL A 17 -7.05 49.86 -8.27
N PRO A 18 -7.24 51.05 -7.69
CA PRO A 18 -6.56 52.26 -8.13
C PRO A 18 -5.09 52.24 -7.73
N THR A 19 -4.22 52.42 -8.72
CA THR A 19 -2.77 52.53 -8.57
C THR A 19 -2.40 53.93 -8.09
N SER A 20 -1.93 54.05 -6.84
CA SER A 20 -1.27 55.26 -6.36
C SER A 20 -0.07 54.90 -5.50
N GLY A 21 1.13 55.33 -5.91
CA GLY A 21 2.29 55.42 -5.01
C GLY A 21 3.58 54.84 -5.58
N SER A 22 4.47 55.75 -6.00
CA SER A 22 5.93 55.68 -5.98
C SER A 22 6.61 54.32 -6.25
N LEU A 23 7.25 54.21 -7.42
CA LEU A 23 8.33 53.24 -7.64
C LEU A 23 9.56 53.67 -6.84
N GLU A 24 9.57 53.39 -5.53
CA GLU A 24 10.83 53.26 -4.81
C GLU A 24 11.49 51.96 -5.25
N ARG A 25 12.60 52.11 -5.96
CA ARG A 25 13.45 51.03 -6.45
C ARG A 25 14.23 50.46 -5.25
N THR A 26 13.60 49.62 -4.44
CA THR A 26 14.28 48.87 -3.38
C THR A 26 15.20 47.83 -4.02
N SER A 27 16.50 48.09 -3.96
CA SER A 27 17.55 47.11 -4.22
C SER A 27 17.53 46.06 -3.10
N GLY A 28 16.93 44.91 -3.36
CA GLY A 28 16.93 43.80 -2.42
C GLY A 28 16.47 42.53 -3.12
N ASN A 29 17.43 41.74 -3.60
CA ASN A 29 17.19 40.41 -4.15
C ASN A 29 16.88 39.44 -2.97
N GLU A 30 15.76 39.67 -2.26
CA GLU A 30 15.37 38.83 -1.13
C GLU A 30 14.78 37.52 -1.65
N ARG A 31 15.52 36.43 -1.46
CA ARG A 31 15.04 35.09 -1.77
C ARG A 31 13.82 34.79 -0.89
N PRO A 32 12.74 34.23 -1.45
CA PRO A 32 11.58 33.86 -0.65
C PRO A 32 11.98 32.91 0.50
N PRO A 33 11.35 33.04 1.68
CA PRO A 33 11.74 32.27 2.86
C PRO A 33 11.63 30.76 2.58
N LYS A 34 12.67 30.01 2.97
CA LYS A 34 12.74 28.57 2.74
C LYS A 34 11.60 27.85 3.49
N ARG A 35 10.81 27.06 2.77
CA ARG A 35 9.71 26.27 3.35
C ARG A 35 10.25 25.29 4.40
N LYS A 36 9.69 25.33 5.61
CA LYS A 36 10.00 24.38 6.70
C LYS A 36 9.13 23.13 6.57
N ALA A 37 9.71 21.97 6.89
CA ALA A 37 8.96 20.73 6.98
C ALA A 37 8.04 20.73 8.22
N LEU A 38 6.88 20.10 8.09
CA LEU A 38 5.99 19.87 9.23
C LEU A 38 6.54 18.73 10.11
N PRO A 39 6.18 18.69 11.41
CA PRO A 39 6.52 17.57 12.27
C PRO A 39 5.94 16.24 11.76
N PRO A 40 6.58 15.11 12.06
CA PRO A 40 6.12 13.79 11.64
C PRO A 40 4.76 13.46 12.27
N ARG A 41 3.95 12.66 11.56
CA ARG A 41 2.62 12.25 12.03
C ARG A 41 2.69 11.43 13.33
N THR A 42 3.81 10.75 13.59
CA THR A 42 4.03 9.93 14.78
C THR A 42 3.81 10.67 16.10
N GLU A 43 4.07 11.98 16.16
CA GLU A 43 3.85 12.79 17.37
C GLU A 43 2.37 12.93 17.76
N LYS A 44 1.46 12.74 16.80
CA LYS A 44 0.01 12.88 16.99
C LYS A 44 -0.72 11.54 17.16
N MET A 45 0.02 10.43 17.12
CA MET A 45 -0.56 9.08 17.14
C MET A 45 -0.89 8.67 18.57
N ALA A 46 -2.12 8.20 18.79
CA ALA A 46 -2.48 7.54 20.03
C ALA A 46 -1.90 6.12 20.07
N VAL A 47 -1.62 5.61 21.27
CA VAL A 47 -1.01 4.28 21.47
C VAL A 47 -1.98 3.14 21.13
N ASP A 48 -3.27 3.37 21.38
CA ASP A 48 -4.39 2.45 21.19
C ASP A 48 -5.10 2.59 19.83
N GLN A 49 -4.51 3.36 18.90
CA GLN A 49 -5.09 3.57 17.57
C GLN A 49 -5.13 2.27 16.73
N ASP A 50 -6.05 2.22 15.77
CA ASP A 50 -6.15 1.13 14.81
C ASP A 50 -5.02 1.19 13.77
N TRP A 51 -4.02 0.32 13.94
CA TRP A 51 -2.88 0.23 13.04
C TRP A 51 -3.24 -0.12 11.57
N PRO A 52 -4.15 -1.07 11.28
CA PRO A 52 -4.60 -1.35 9.91
C PRO A 52 -5.10 -0.11 9.15
N SER A 53 -5.73 0.84 9.83
CA SER A 53 -6.13 2.12 9.22
C SER A 53 -4.95 3.03 8.85
N VAL A 54 -3.83 2.93 9.58
CA VAL A 54 -2.59 3.69 9.30
C VAL A 54 -1.83 3.09 8.12
N TYR A 55 -1.82 1.76 8.01
CA TYR A 55 -1.05 1.03 7.01
C TYR A 55 -1.91 -0.02 6.29
N PRO A 56 -2.88 0.40 5.46
CA PRO A 56 -3.90 -0.51 4.93
C PRO A 56 -3.40 -1.45 3.82
N VAL A 57 -2.36 -1.06 3.09
CA VAL A 57 -1.86 -1.78 1.92
C VAL A 57 -0.33 -1.83 1.90
N ALA A 58 0.24 -2.67 1.03
CA ALA A 58 1.67 -2.72 0.79
C ALA A 58 2.22 -1.34 0.40
N ALA A 59 3.19 -0.86 1.18
CA ALA A 59 3.79 0.45 0.98
C ALA A 59 5.27 0.43 1.42
N PRO A 60 6.12 1.28 0.85
CA PRO A 60 7.50 1.43 1.31
C PRO A 60 7.55 1.99 2.72
N PHE A 61 8.60 1.65 3.47
CA PHE A 61 8.76 2.10 4.85
C PHE A 61 8.78 3.65 4.94
N LYS A 62 7.80 4.22 5.66
CA LYS A 62 7.65 5.66 5.86
C LYS A 62 8.03 6.04 7.31
N PRO A 63 9.24 6.59 7.54
CA PRO A 63 9.71 6.88 8.91
C PRO A 63 8.84 7.88 9.66
N SER A 64 8.15 8.78 8.94
CA SER A 64 7.24 9.78 9.49
C SER A 64 5.86 9.26 9.92
N VAL A 65 5.52 8.01 9.55
CA VAL A 65 4.24 7.36 9.85
C VAL A 65 4.41 6.23 10.86
N VAL A 66 5.55 5.53 10.83
CA VAL A 66 5.79 4.39 11.72
C VAL A 66 6.26 4.87 13.10
N PRO A 67 5.48 4.69 14.19
CA PRO A 67 5.78 5.22 15.51
C PRO A 67 6.80 4.37 16.30
N LEU A 68 7.61 3.57 15.60
CA LEU A 68 8.62 2.71 16.21
C LEU A 68 10.02 3.34 16.06
N PRO A 69 10.87 3.29 17.10
CA PRO A 69 12.25 3.78 17.04
C PRO A 69 13.19 2.71 16.44
N VAL A 70 12.87 2.21 15.25
CA VAL A 70 13.68 1.18 14.57
C VAL A 70 15.02 1.76 14.09
N ARG A 71 16.09 0.96 14.20
CA ARG A 71 17.43 1.28 13.72
C ARG A 71 17.96 0.14 12.85
N MET A 72 18.74 0.45 11.83
CA MET A 72 19.32 -0.55 10.92
C MET A 72 20.61 -0.04 10.30
N GLY A 73 21.53 -0.96 9.98
CA GLY A 73 22.81 -0.67 9.35
C GLY A 73 23.99 -1.10 10.24
N TYR A 74 25.14 -1.34 9.62
CA TYR A 74 26.34 -1.75 10.34
C TYR A 74 26.86 -0.61 11.23
N PRO A 75 27.05 -0.82 12.54
CA PRO A 75 27.54 0.23 13.43
C PRO A 75 29.02 0.50 13.19
N VAL A 76 29.42 1.77 13.29
CA VAL A 76 30.85 2.14 13.37
C VAL A 76 31.44 1.70 14.72
N LYS A 77 32.78 1.61 14.83
CA LYS A 77 33.44 1.25 16.10
C LYS A 77 32.97 2.19 17.21
N LYS A 78 32.47 1.62 18.32
CA LYS A 78 31.85 2.35 19.45
C LYS A 78 30.64 3.23 19.06
N GLY A 79 29.95 2.89 17.96
CA GLY A 79 28.77 3.61 17.46
C GLY A 79 27.48 2.82 17.57
N VAL A 80 26.37 3.47 17.22
CA VAL A 80 25.03 2.86 17.15
C VAL A 80 24.58 2.72 15.69
N PRO A 81 23.68 1.78 15.36
CA PRO A 81 23.08 1.69 14.04
C PRO A 81 22.31 2.97 13.68
N MET A 82 22.24 3.26 12.38
CA MET A 82 21.56 4.43 11.84
C MET A 82 20.08 4.43 12.24
N ALA A 83 19.54 5.60 12.55
CA ALA A 83 18.13 5.79 12.86
C ALA A 83 17.24 5.50 11.64
N LYS A 84 15.92 5.65 11.77
CA LYS A 84 14.98 5.36 10.68
C LYS A 84 14.87 6.49 9.66
N GLU A 85 15.19 7.71 10.07
CA GLU A 85 15.13 8.91 9.23
C GLU A 85 16.21 8.86 8.15
N GLY A 86 15.81 8.80 6.88
CA GLY A 86 16.74 8.77 5.74
C GLY A 86 17.47 7.43 5.55
N ASN A 87 17.09 6.38 6.26
CA ASN A 87 17.76 5.08 6.18
C ASN A 87 17.27 4.26 4.98
N LEU A 88 18.12 4.15 3.96
CA LEU A 88 17.81 3.43 2.73
C LEU A 88 17.68 1.91 2.94
N GLU A 89 18.37 1.34 3.92
CA GLU A 89 18.29 -0.10 4.20
C GLU A 89 16.88 -0.51 4.64
N LEU A 90 16.18 0.35 5.40
CA LEU A 90 14.79 0.11 5.79
C LEU A 90 13.80 0.23 4.62
N VAL A 91 14.13 1.01 3.59
CA VAL A 91 13.29 1.17 2.39
C VAL A 91 13.37 -0.08 1.49
N LYS A 92 14.52 -0.74 1.46
CA LYS A 92 14.74 -1.96 0.66
C LYS A 92 13.95 -3.17 1.19
N ILE A 93 13.65 -3.20 2.49
CA ILE A 93 12.96 -4.34 3.11
C ILE A 93 11.49 -4.37 2.63
N PRO A 94 11.01 -5.50 2.08
CA PRO A 94 9.58 -5.73 1.89
C PRO A 94 8.93 -5.91 3.26
N ASN A 95 8.40 -4.82 3.82
CA ASN A 95 7.82 -4.82 5.16
C ASN A 95 6.41 -5.43 5.16
N PHE A 96 6.04 -6.00 6.32
CA PHE A 96 4.74 -6.65 6.55
C PHE A 96 3.83 -5.80 7.45
N LEU A 97 4.04 -4.48 7.48
CA LEU A 97 3.30 -3.58 8.39
C LEU A 97 1.80 -3.52 8.09
N HIS A 98 1.36 -3.87 6.87
CA HIS A 98 -0.06 -3.99 6.51
C HIS A 98 -0.65 -5.36 6.84
N LEU A 99 0.18 -6.40 7.03
CA LEU A 99 -0.24 -7.78 7.29
C LEU A 99 -0.03 -8.15 8.77
N THR A 100 -0.43 -7.25 9.67
CA THR A 100 -0.42 -7.54 11.11
C THR A 100 -1.49 -8.58 11.47
N PRO A 101 -1.33 -9.35 12.56
CA PRO A 101 -2.33 -10.35 12.96
C PRO A 101 -3.74 -9.76 13.15
N VAL A 102 -3.85 -8.52 13.62
CA VAL A 102 -5.12 -7.80 13.75
C VAL A 102 -5.76 -7.53 12.39
N ALA A 103 -4.96 -7.11 11.39
CA ALA A 103 -5.43 -6.92 10.03
C ALA A 103 -5.89 -8.23 9.41
N ILE A 104 -5.09 -9.30 9.52
CA ILE A 104 -5.41 -10.61 8.94
C ILE A 104 -6.74 -11.14 9.47
N LYS A 105 -6.98 -11.07 10.79
CA LYS A 105 -8.26 -11.49 11.38
C LYS A 105 -9.44 -10.72 10.79
N LYS A 106 -9.33 -9.38 10.68
CA LYS A 106 -10.38 -8.54 10.06
C LYS A 106 -10.59 -8.87 8.58
N HIS A 107 -9.52 -9.09 7.82
CA HIS A 107 -9.59 -9.43 6.41
C HIS A 107 -10.23 -10.81 6.20
N CYS A 108 -9.80 -11.83 6.93
CA CYS A 108 -10.36 -13.18 6.84
C CYS A 108 -11.85 -13.19 7.23
N GLU A 109 -12.27 -12.43 8.24
CA GLU A 109 -13.68 -12.32 8.62
C GLU A 109 -14.55 -11.82 7.46
N ALA A 110 -14.10 -10.78 6.76
CA ALA A 110 -14.81 -10.25 5.60
C ALA A 110 -14.76 -11.18 4.36
N LEU A 111 -13.78 -12.08 4.30
CA LEU A 111 -13.63 -13.03 3.19
C LEU A 111 -14.42 -14.33 3.38
N LYS A 112 -14.91 -14.62 4.60
CA LYS A 112 -15.68 -15.84 4.89
C LYS A 112 -16.94 -15.97 4.04
N ASP A 113 -17.59 -14.85 3.73
CA ASP A 113 -18.82 -14.82 2.92
C ASP A 113 -18.59 -15.33 1.48
N PHE A 114 -17.34 -15.39 1.03
CA PHE A 114 -16.97 -15.90 -0.30
C PHE A 114 -16.57 -17.39 -0.28
N CYS A 115 -16.41 -17.99 0.90
CA CYS A 115 -16.02 -19.39 1.04
C CYS A 115 -17.27 -20.30 1.04
N THR A 116 -17.11 -21.52 0.54
CA THR A 116 -18.12 -22.58 0.62
C THR A 116 -17.63 -23.69 1.54
N GLU A 117 -18.55 -24.32 2.26
CA GLU A 117 -18.21 -25.48 3.11
C GLU A 117 -17.71 -26.65 2.26
N TRP A 118 -16.71 -27.37 2.77
CA TRP A 118 -16.22 -28.61 2.17
C TRP A 118 -17.20 -29.77 2.46
N PRO A 119 -17.51 -30.65 1.49
CA PRO A 119 -18.46 -31.76 1.70
C PRO A 119 -18.03 -32.71 2.83
N ALA A 120 -18.83 -32.79 3.90
CA ALA A 120 -18.52 -33.60 5.07
C ALA A 120 -18.44 -35.13 4.80
N ALA A 121 -19.01 -35.60 3.69
CA ALA A 121 -18.92 -37.01 3.28
C ALA A 121 -17.52 -37.40 2.76
N LEU A 122 -16.71 -36.41 2.36
CA LEU A 122 -15.35 -36.57 1.83
C LEU A 122 -14.33 -36.24 2.94
N ASP A 123 -14.35 -37.06 3.99
CA ASP A 123 -13.48 -36.96 5.17
C ASP A 123 -12.16 -37.73 5.02
N SER A 124 -12.09 -38.69 4.10
CA SER A 124 -10.89 -39.46 3.80
C SER A 124 -10.63 -39.57 2.29
N ASP A 125 -9.35 -39.69 1.93
CA ASP A 125 -8.91 -39.80 0.54
C ASP A 125 -9.50 -41.06 -0.14
N GLU A 126 -9.62 -42.19 0.58
CA GLU A 126 -10.25 -43.42 0.06
C GLU A 126 -11.69 -43.19 -0.44
N LYS A 127 -12.47 -42.33 0.24
CA LYS A 127 -13.83 -41.98 -0.21
C LYS A 127 -13.79 -41.03 -1.40
N CYS A 128 -12.81 -40.12 -1.44
CA CYS A 128 -12.57 -39.26 -2.60
C CYS A 128 -12.26 -40.09 -3.85
N GLU A 129 -11.32 -41.03 -3.78
CA GLU A 129 -10.92 -41.91 -4.89
C GLU A 129 -12.09 -42.76 -5.39
N LYS A 130 -12.89 -43.32 -4.47
CA LYS A 130 -14.08 -44.11 -4.82
C LYS A 130 -15.13 -43.31 -5.61
N HIS A 131 -15.35 -42.05 -5.25
CA HIS A 131 -16.37 -41.20 -5.88
C HIS A 131 -15.82 -40.39 -7.07
N PHE A 132 -14.52 -40.11 -7.08
CA PHE A 132 -13.81 -39.29 -8.05
C PHE A 132 -12.49 -39.98 -8.46
N PRO A 133 -12.54 -41.02 -9.31
CA PRO A 133 -11.37 -41.84 -9.68
C PRO A 133 -10.40 -41.15 -10.67
N ILE A 134 -10.66 -39.89 -11.02
CA ILE A 134 -9.87 -39.12 -11.98
C ILE A 134 -9.39 -37.84 -11.30
N GLU A 135 -8.08 -37.66 -11.26
CA GLU A 135 -7.43 -36.43 -10.84
C GLU A 135 -6.94 -35.64 -12.05
N ILE A 136 -7.14 -34.32 -12.00
CA ILE A 136 -6.67 -33.38 -13.01
C ILE A 136 -5.73 -32.38 -12.34
N ASP A 137 -4.46 -32.41 -12.72
CA ASP A 137 -3.47 -31.45 -12.26
C ASP A 137 -3.32 -30.32 -13.28
N SER A 138 -3.44 -29.08 -12.78
CA SER A 138 -3.13 -27.85 -13.50
C SER A 138 -2.22 -26.95 -12.67
N THR A 139 -1.28 -26.24 -13.30
CA THR A 139 -0.31 -25.39 -12.60
C THR A 139 -0.36 -23.95 -13.07
N ASP A 140 -0.61 -23.04 -12.14
CA ASP A 140 -0.57 -21.59 -12.36
C ASP A 140 0.72 -20.96 -11.84
N TYR A 141 1.18 -19.91 -12.52
CA TYR A 141 2.44 -19.24 -12.20
C TYR A 141 2.21 -17.73 -12.01
N VAL A 142 2.68 -17.20 -10.89
CA VAL A 142 2.62 -15.77 -10.57
C VAL A 142 4.04 -15.19 -10.60
N SER A 143 4.29 -14.26 -11.52
CA SER A 143 5.59 -13.61 -11.71
C SER A 143 5.43 -12.09 -11.68
N SER A 144 6.47 -11.37 -11.24
CA SER A 144 6.54 -9.92 -11.40
C SER A 144 6.85 -9.55 -12.84
N GLY A 145 6.02 -8.72 -13.47
CA GLY A 145 6.26 -8.21 -14.82
C GLY A 145 4.98 -7.75 -15.52
N PRO A 146 5.09 -7.15 -16.71
CA PRO A 146 3.93 -6.69 -17.47
C PRO A 146 3.14 -7.83 -18.14
N SER A 147 3.80 -8.98 -18.41
CA SER A 147 3.16 -10.13 -19.02
C SER A 147 2.84 -11.21 -17.99
N VAL A 148 1.59 -11.65 -17.96
CA VAL A 148 1.11 -12.79 -17.16
C VAL A 148 1.29 -14.14 -17.89
N ARG A 149 1.66 -14.13 -19.17
CA ARG A 149 1.71 -15.35 -19.99
C ARG A 149 2.87 -16.23 -19.56
N ASN A 150 2.57 -17.50 -19.24
CA ASN A 150 3.56 -18.54 -19.04
C ASN A 150 3.23 -19.77 -19.91
N PRO A 151 4.10 -20.18 -20.84
CA PRO A 151 3.83 -21.32 -21.70
C PRO A 151 3.63 -22.63 -20.93
N ARG A 152 4.16 -22.75 -19.70
CA ARG A 152 4.06 -23.96 -18.88
C ARG A 152 2.64 -24.20 -18.33
N ALA A 153 1.82 -23.15 -18.21
CA ALA A 153 0.47 -23.25 -17.66
C ALA A 153 -0.52 -24.03 -18.56
N ARG A 154 -0.14 -24.36 -19.80
CA ARG A 154 -0.99 -25.12 -20.73
C ARG A 154 -0.99 -26.63 -20.49
N VAL A 155 -0.08 -27.13 -19.68
CA VAL A 155 0.10 -28.58 -19.47
C VAL A 155 -1.00 -29.06 -18.52
N VAL A 156 -1.68 -30.13 -18.93
CA VAL A 156 -2.70 -30.82 -18.14
C VAL A 156 -2.24 -32.26 -17.96
N VAL A 157 -2.26 -32.74 -16.73
CA VAL A 157 -1.94 -34.14 -16.40
C VAL A 157 -3.19 -34.78 -15.83
N LEU A 158 -3.57 -35.94 -16.38
CA LEU A 158 -4.67 -36.76 -15.90
C LEU A 158 -4.08 -38.00 -15.23
N ARG A 159 -4.51 -38.29 -14.00
CA ARG A 159 -4.21 -39.54 -13.29
C ARG A 159 -5.50 -40.31 -13.01
N GLU A 160 -5.41 -41.62 -13.12
CA GLU A 160 -6.43 -42.56 -12.62
C GLU A 160 -5.96 -43.02 -11.23
N VAL A 161 -6.84 -42.92 -10.25
CA VAL A 161 -6.56 -43.20 -8.82
C VAL A 161 -7.44 -44.34 -8.32
#